data_AF-A0A7S1FV95-F1
#
_entry.id   AF-A0A7S1FV95-F1
#
_cell.length_a   1.000
_cell.length_b   1.000
_cell.length_c   1.000
_cell.angle_alpha   90.00
_cell.angle_beta   90.00
_cell.angle_gamma   90.00
#
_symmetry.space_group_name_H-M   'P 1'
#
loop_
_entity.id
_entity.type
_entity.pdbx_description
1 polymer ?
#
loop_
_entity_poly.entity_id
_entity_poly.type
_entity_poly.pdbx_seq_one_letter_code
_entity_poly.pdbx_strand_id
1 'polypeptide(L)'
;MLSCHRMRPASEAAAEFPFVDFGGVSSGESDSLWGPDKRETRQEQADRAYGFVTEFLRNRPEREIAVVTHSSFLFTMFNAVFDCGDDEDLRSWFMTSEIRSVRISFSESQ
;
A
#
# COMPACT_ATOMS: atom_id res chain seq x y z
N MET A 1 1.79 20.11 -18.90
CA MET A 1 1.80 18.65 -19.18
C MET A 1 1.44 17.98 -17.86
N LEU A 2 0.25 17.39 -17.73
CA LEU A 2 -0.18 16.77 -16.47
C LEU A 2 0.73 15.57 -16.21
N SER A 3 1.57 15.65 -15.18
CA SER A 3 2.34 14.52 -14.69
C SER A 3 1.36 13.51 -14.12
N CYS A 4 1.03 12.49 -14.91
CA CYS A 4 0.08 11.47 -14.49
C CYS A 4 0.64 10.72 -13.27
N HIS A 5 -0.22 10.47 -12.27
CA HIS A 5 0.09 9.68 -11.07
C HIS A 5 1.26 10.17 -10.20
N ARG A 6 1.64 11.46 -10.28
CA ARG A 6 2.61 12.04 -9.34
C ARG A 6 1.89 12.55 -8.09
N MET A 7 2.33 12.15 -6.91
CA MET A 7 1.80 12.67 -5.66
C MET A 7 2.17 14.16 -5.49
N ARG A 8 1.24 14.95 -4.93
CA ARG A 8 1.50 16.33 -4.49
C ARG A 8 2.42 16.32 -3.26
N PRO A 9 3.10 17.44 -2.96
CA PRO A 9 3.85 17.55 -1.72
C PRO A 9 3.03 17.25 -0.48
N ALA A 10 3.66 16.57 0.49
CA ALA A 10 3.00 16.14 1.72
C ALA A 10 2.43 17.33 2.50
N SER A 11 3.16 18.45 2.57
CA SER A 11 2.70 19.69 3.20
C SER A 11 1.43 20.26 2.58
N GLU A 12 1.26 20.17 1.25
CA GLU A 12 0.04 20.64 0.59
C GLU A 12 -1.17 19.76 0.96
N ALA A 13 -0.98 18.44 1.00
CA ALA A 13 -2.04 17.52 1.40
C ALA A 13 -2.39 17.70 2.89
N ALA A 14 -1.39 17.90 3.75
CA ALA A 14 -1.59 18.16 5.17
C ALA A 14 -2.35 19.47 5.43
N ALA A 15 -2.08 20.51 4.65
CA ALA A 15 -2.82 21.76 4.73
C ALA A 15 -4.30 21.61 4.30
N GLU A 16 -4.57 20.78 3.28
CA GLU A 16 -5.92 20.52 2.77
C GLU A 16 -6.73 19.59 3.68
N PHE A 17 -6.07 18.62 4.32
CA PHE A 17 -6.68 17.61 5.19
C PHE A 17 -6.08 17.65 6.61
N PRO A 18 -6.31 18.72 7.39
CA PRO A 18 -5.65 18.94 8.69
C PRO A 18 -6.05 17.93 9.77
N PHE A 19 -7.07 17.11 9.52
CA PHE A 19 -7.55 16.05 10.41
C PHE A 19 -6.92 14.67 10.09
N VAL A 20 -6.10 14.58 9.04
CA VAL A 20 -5.33 13.37 8.71
C VAL A 20 -3.95 13.49 9.33
N ASP A 21 -3.50 12.43 9.98
CA ASP A 21 -2.13 12.34 10.49
C ASP A 21 -1.16 11.93 9.38
N PHE A 22 -0.24 12.83 9.02
CA PHE A 22 0.81 12.58 8.03
C PHE A 22 2.15 12.16 8.66
N GLY A 23 2.23 11.99 9.99
CA GLY A 23 3.47 11.68 10.69
C GLY A 23 4.13 10.36 10.28
N GLY A 24 3.38 9.45 9.65
CA GLY A 24 3.90 8.20 9.07
C GLY A 24 4.54 8.35 7.68
N VAL A 25 4.45 9.52 7.03
CA VAL A 25 5.05 9.76 5.71
C VAL A 25 6.54 10.08 5.87
N SER A 26 7.39 9.09 5.59
CA SER A 26 8.85 9.20 5.79
C SER A 26 9.64 9.58 4.54
N SER A 27 9.01 9.58 3.36
CA SER A 27 9.66 9.88 2.08
C SER A 27 9.96 11.37 1.83
N GLY A 28 9.51 12.26 2.73
CA GLY A 28 9.68 13.70 2.62
C GLY A 28 8.64 14.39 1.73
N GLU A 29 8.95 15.61 1.29
CA GLU A 29 8.00 16.50 0.59
C GLU A 29 7.73 16.13 -0.87
N SER A 30 8.47 15.22 -1.48
CA SER A 30 8.31 14.89 -2.90
C SER A 30 8.13 13.39 -3.12
N ASP A 31 7.43 13.04 -4.19
CA ASP A 31 7.21 11.67 -4.61
C ASP A 31 8.50 11.08 -5.20
N SER A 32 9.36 10.53 -4.33
CA SER A 32 10.67 10.00 -4.70
C SER A 32 10.61 8.73 -5.54
N LEU A 33 9.48 8.02 -5.52
CA LEU A 33 9.25 6.81 -6.31
C LEU A 33 8.73 7.15 -7.73
N TRP A 34 8.25 8.36 -7.94
CA TRP A 34 7.75 8.80 -9.24
C TRP A 34 8.87 9.31 -10.13
N GLY A 35 8.89 8.83 -11.38
CA GLY A 35 9.75 9.34 -12.44
C GLY A 35 8.98 9.44 -13.77
N PRO A 36 9.30 10.43 -14.63
CA PRO A 36 8.60 10.62 -15.90
C PRO A 36 8.78 9.45 -16.88
N ASP A 37 9.93 8.77 -16.82
CA ASP A 37 10.34 7.76 -17.80
C ASP A 37 10.34 6.33 -17.24
N LYS A 38 10.17 6.17 -15.92
CA LYS A 38 10.23 4.86 -15.25
C LYS A 38 8.95 4.61 -14.46
N ARG A 39 8.27 3.52 -14.81
CA ARG A 39 7.21 2.95 -13.98
C ARG A 39 7.81 1.94 -13.01
N GLU A 40 7.24 1.87 -11.81
CA GLU A 40 7.51 0.81 -10.84
C GLU A 40 7.28 -0.56 -11.49
N THR A 41 8.25 -1.46 -11.34
CA THR A 41 8.14 -2.85 -11.78
C THR A 41 7.29 -3.67 -10.80
N ARG A 42 6.79 -4.84 -11.22
CA ARG A 42 6.03 -5.72 -10.32
C ARG A 42 6.84 -6.18 -9.11
N GLN A 43 8.15 -6.39 -9.29
CA GLN A 43 9.05 -6.77 -8.20
C GLN A 43 9.22 -5.63 -7.20
N GLU A 44 9.53 -4.41 -7.66
CA GLU A 44 9.63 -3.23 -6.79
C GLU A 44 8.32 -2.99 -6.02
N GLN A 45 7.17 -3.21 -6.67
CA GLN A 45 5.87 -3.13 -6.01
C GLN A 45 5.65 -4.23 -4.96
N ALA A 46 6.06 -5.47 -5.24
CA ALA A 46 5.98 -6.57 -4.29
C ALA A 46 6.89 -6.34 -3.08
N ASP A 47 8.11 -5.86 -3.29
CA ASP A 47 9.06 -5.53 -2.22
C ASP A 47 8.49 -4.42 -1.32
N ARG A 48 7.88 -3.39 -1.91
CA ARG A 48 7.21 -2.32 -1.16
C ARG A 48 5.96 -2.81 -0.41
N ALA A 49 5.18 -3.70 -1.01
CA ALA A 49 4.05 -4.33 -0.33
C ALA A 49 4.52 -5.21 0.85
N TYR A 50 5.63 -5.94 0.69
CA TYR A 50 6.23 -6.72 1.77
C TYR A 50 6.70 -5.82 2.92
N GLY A 51 7.42 -4.73 2.64
CA GLY A 51 7.83 -3.74 3.64
C GLY A 51 6.63 -3.10 4.34
N PHE A 52 5.59 -2.70 3.59
CA PHE A 52 4.34 -2.20 4.18
C PHE A 52 3.70 -3.20 5.16
N VAL A 53 3.64 -4.49 4.80
CA VAL A 53 3.05 -5.52 5.66
C VAL A 53 3.92 -5.80 6.90
N THR A 54 5.23 -5.95 6.71
CA THR A 54 6.13 -6.45 7.76
C THR A 54 6.74 -5.37 8.64
N GLU A 55 7.00 -4.19 8.10
CA GLU A 55 7.63 -3.07 8.81
C GLU A 55 6.59 -2.07 9.33
N PHE A 56 5.45 -1.93 8.64
CA PHE A 56 4.40 -0.99 9.05
C PHE A 56 3.22 -1.71 9.73
N LEU A 57 2.45 -2.52 9.00
CA LEU A 57 1.21 -3.13 9.52
C LEU A 57 1.46 -4.03 10.74
N ARG A 58 2.49 -4.89 10.70
CA ARG A 58 2.84 -5.78 11.83
C ARG A 58 3.14 -5.03 13.13
N ASN A 59 3.67 -3.80 13.04
CA ASN A 59 4.12 -3.01 14.19
C ASN A 59 3.02 -2.07 14.73
N ARG A 60 1.82 -2.10 14.14
CA ARG A 60 0.68 -1.31 14.60
C ARG A 60 0.07 -1.89 15.88
N PRO A 61 -0.26 -1.05 16.88
CA PRO A 61 -0.99 -1.52 18.06
C PRO A 61 -2.47 -1.81 17.77
N GLU A 62 -3.03 -1.30 16.67
CA GLU A 62 -4.41 -1.51 16.26
C GLU A 62 -4.68 -2.97 15.85
N ARG A 63 -5.84 -3.50 16.21
CA ARG A 63 -6.27 -4.87 15.86
C ARG A 63 -7.07 -4.95 14.57
N GLU A 64 -7.78 -3.88 14.24
CA GLU A 64 -8.62 -3.75 13.04
C GLU A 64 -8.14 -2.51 12.29
N ILE A 65 -7.62 -2.72 11.08
CA ILE A 65 -7.01 -1.68 10.25
C ILE A 65 -7.69 -1.67 8.90
N ALA A 66 -8.17 -0.50 8.48
CA ALA A 66 -8.64 -0.28 7.11
C ALA A 66 -7.48 0.23 6.25
N VAL A 67 -7.21 -0.44 5.14
CA VAL A 67 -6.21 -0.02 4.15
C VAL A 67 -6.94 0.43 2.88
N VAL A 68 -6.79 1.72 2.54
CA VAL A 68 -7.36 2.30 1.31
C VAL A 68 -6.24 2.52 0.31
N THR A 69 -6.31 1.83 -0.83
CA THR A 69 -5.27 1.88 -1.86
C THR A 69 -5.83 1.43 -3.23
N HIS A 70 -4.97 1.33 -4.23
CA HIS A 70 -5.34 0.93 -5.58
C HIS A 70 -5.40 -0.59 -5.76
N SER A 71 -6.25 -1.02 -6.68
CA SER A 71 -6.46 -2.43 -7.00
C SER A 71 -5.19 -3.16 -7.44
N SER A 72 -4.28 -2.48 -8.14
CA SER A 72 -2.99 -3.06 -8.55
C SER A 72 -2.09 -3.38 -7.36
N PHE A 73 -2.05 -2.48 -6.36
CA PHE A 73 -1.26 -2.69 -5.16
C PHE A 73 -1.82 -3.83 -4.30
N LEU A 74 -3.16 -3.87 -4.13
CA LEU A 74 -3.83 -4.99 -3.45
C LEU A 74 -3.58 -6.31 -4.19
N PHE A 75 -3.77 -6.35 -5.50
CA PHE A 75 -3.56 -7.55 -6.31
C PHE A 75 -2.13 -8.09 -6.16
N THR A 76 -1.12 -7.22 -6.24
CA THR A 76 0.28 -7.62 -6.03
C THR A 76 0.52 -8.12 -4.60
N MET A 77 -0.02 -7.43 -3.59
CA MET A 77 0.13 -7.84 -2.19
C MET A 77 -0.47 -9.23 -1.92
N PHE A 78 -1.71 -9.49 -2.35
CA PHE A 78 -2.38 -10.78 -2.13
C PHE A 78 -1.80 -11.93 -2.97
N ASN A 79 -1.11 -11.66 -4.08
CA ASN A 79 -0.51 -12.71 -4.92
C ASN A 79 0.98 -12.94 -4.68
N ALA A 80 1.72 -11.95 -4.19
CA ALA A 80 3.18 -12.04 -4.04
C ALA A 80 3.68 -11.98 -2.60
N VAL A 81 2.89 -11.44 -1.67
CA VAL A 81 3.31 -11.21 -0.27
C VAL A 81 2.56 -12.12 0.69
N PHE A 82 1.25 -12.24 0.56
CA PHE A 82 0.45 -13.12 1.41
C PHE A 82 0.37 -14.54 0.85
N ASP A 83 0.49 -15.52 1.73
CA ASP A 83 0.03 -16.88 1.47
C ASP A 83 -1.49 -16.92 1.69
N CYS A 84 -2.24 -16.92 0.59
CA CYS A 84 -3.70 -17.01 0.59
C CYS A 84 -4.21 -18.43 0.35
N GLY A 85 -3.32 -19.43 0.26
CA GLY A 85 -3.68 -20.78 -0.18
C GLY A 85 -4.45 -20.76 -1.52
N ASP A 86 -5.58 -21.47 -1.53
CA ASP A 86 -6.46 -21.62 -2.70
C ASP A 86 -7.60 -20.59 -2.75
N ASP A 87 -7.53 -19.51 -1.97
CA ASP A 87 -8.53 -18.43 -2.02
C ASP A 87 -8.34 -17.56 -3.28
N GLU A 88 -8.98 -17.98 -4.37
CA GLU A 88 -8.95 -17.28 -5.66
C GLU A 88 -9.64 -15.91 -5.59
N ASP A 89 -10.66 -15.76 -4.74
CA ASP A 89 -11.39 -14.51 -4.59
C ASP A 89 -10.46 -13.44 -4.03
N LEU A 90 -9.75 -13.71 -2.93
CA LEU A 90 -8.78 -12.77 -2.35
C LEU A 90 -7.66 -12.37 -3.32
N ARG A 91 -7.26 -13.29 -4.19
CA ARG A 91 -6.21 -13.10 -5.19
C ARG A 91 -6.70 -12.39 -6.46
N SER A 92 -8.00 -12.21 -6.63
CA SER A 92 -8.59 -11.51 -7.78
C SER A 92 -8.43 -9.99 -7.70
N TRP A 93 -8.73 -9.31 -8.82
CA TRP A 93 -8.73 -7.85 -8.88
C TRP A 93 -9.85 -7.25 -8.03
N PHE A 94 -9.51 -6.18 -7.30
CA PHE A 94 -10.49 -5.38 -6.55
C PHE A 94 -11.13 -4.33 -7.48
N MET A 95 -12.45 -4.22 -7.43
CA MET A 95 -13.22 -3.19 -8.10
C MET A 95 -13.13 -1.85 -7.36
N THR A 96 -13.50 -0.77 -8.03
CA THR A 96 -13.53 0.56 -7.41
C THR A 96 -14.46 0.57 -6.20
N SER A 97 -13.94 1.02 -5.05
CA SER A 97 -14.66 1.05 -3.77
C SER A 97 -15.10 -0.32 -3.25
N GLU A 98 -14.55 -1.41 -3.78
CA GLU A 98 -14.73 -2.73 -3.20
C GLU A 98 -14.00 -2.83 -1.86
N ILE A 99 -14.64 -3.50 -0.90
CA ILE A 99 -14.09 -3.73 0.44
C ILE A 99 -14.04 -5.23 0.67
N ARG A 100 -12.89 -5.71 1.15
CA ARG A 100 -12.74 -7.08 1.67
C ARG A 100 -12.15 -7.03 3.07
N SER A 101 -12.63 -7.91 3.93
CA SER A 101 -12.12 -8.07 5.29
C SER A 101 -11.36 -9.39 5.37
N VAL A 102 -10.11 -9.33 5.84
CA VAL A 102 -9.24 -10.51 5.96
C VAL A 102 -8.63 -10.56 7.35
N ARG A 103 -8.36 -11.78 7.81
CA ARG A 103 -7.58 -12.01 9.02
C ARG A 103 -6.13 -12.27 8.62
N ILE A 104 -5.22 -11.41 9.07
CA ILE A 104 -3.80 -11.55 8.83
C ILE A 104 -3.16 -12.20 10.06
N SER A 105 -2.32 -13.21 9.85
CA SER A 105 -1.47 -13.82 10.87
C SER A 105 -0.03 -13.84 10.38
N PHE A 106 0.90 -13.57 11.28
CA PHE A 106 2.33 -13.64 10.99
C PHE A 106 2.90 -14.94 11.55
N SER A 107 3.49 -15.76 10.69
CA SER A 107 4.34 -16.87 11.09
C SER A 107 5.77 -16.38 11.23
N GLU A 108 6.45 -16.82 12.29
CA GLU A 108 7.91 -16.73 12.36
C GLU A 108 8.48 -17.98 11.73
N SER A 109 9.41 -17.83 10.79
CA SER A 109 10.24 -18.94 10.36
C SER A 109 11.15 -19.32 11.54
N GLN A 110 11.00 -20.55 12.05
CA GLN A 110 11.94 -21.13 13.01
C GLN A 110 13.35 -21.23 12.43
#